data_AF-A0A834J782-F1
#
_entry.id   AF-A0A834J782-F1
#
_cell.length_a   1.000
_cell.length_b   1.000
_cell.length_c   1.000
_cell.angle_alpha   90.00
_cell.angle_beta   90.00
_cell.angle_gamma   90.00
#
_symmetry.space_group_name_H-M   'P 1'
#
loop_
_entity.id
_entity.type
_entity.pdbx_description
1 polymer ?
#
loop_
_entity_poly.entity_id
_entity_poly.type
_entity_poly.pdbx_seq_one_letter_code
_entity_poly.pdbx_strand_id
1 'polypeptide(L)'
;MTPTETCVATSGVVILQGWQLIEVDETYIKAIIDSDRHTTTHKFAEEFNVSHTCIPKKLKQLGYVKKLDLWVPHQLKEIHSMQLISICDSLLKRNEIDPFLKRLITGDEKWIVYNNLNRRRSGVMQDKLA
;
A
#
# COMPACT_ATOMS: atom_id res chain seq x y z
N MET A 1 27.22 24.76 -0.80
CA MET A 1 26.32 24.78 0.37
C MET A 1 24.90 24.80 -0.17
N THR A 2 24.25 23.66 -0.25
CA THR A 2 22.84 23.59 -0.65
C THR A 2 21.97 23.96 0.56
N PRO A 3 20.93 24.79 0.40
CA PRO A 3 20.08 25.17 1.52
C PRO A 3 19.30 23.93 1.96
N THR A 4 19.50 23.53 3.21
CA THR A 4 18.66 22.53 3.88
C THR A 4 17.30 23.14 4.12
N GLU A 5 16.34 22.86 3.25
CA GLU A 5 14.94 23.20 3.46
C GLU A 5 14.38 22.36 4.60
N THR A 6 14.27 22.99 5.77
CA THR A 6 13.70 22.42 6.99
C THR A 6 12.18 22.41 6.91
N CYS A 7 11.56 21.24 6.94
CA CYS A 7 10.12 21.11 7.15
C CYS A 7 9.78 21.47 8.60
N VAL A 8 9.37 22.70 8.86
CA VAL A 8 8.93 23.15 10.18
C VAL A 8 7.42 22.91 10.29
N ALA A 9 7.02 22.13 11.29
CA ALA A 9 5.64 22.01 11.71
C ALA A 9 5.41 23.05 12.81
N THR A 10 4.76 24.17 12.51
CA THR A 10 4.20 25.02 13.57
C THR A 10 2.96 25.76 13.13
N SER A 11 1.94 25.63 13.97
CA SER A 11 0.75 26.45 14.02
C SER A 11 1.12 27.94 14.07
N GLY A 12 0.66 28.67 13.06
CA GLY A 12 0.44 30.11 13.06
C GLY A 12 1.57 31.04 13.50
N VAL A 13 2.39 31.51 12.55
CA VAL A 13 2.89 32.90 12.46
C VAL A 13 3.24 33.18 10.99
N VAL A 14 2.71 34.28 10.43
CA VAL A 14 3.03 34.76 9.07
C VAL A 14 4.24 35.69 9.15
N ILE A 15 5.30 35.41 8.38
CA ILE A 15 6.39 36.36 8.11
C ILE A 15 6.45 36.61 6.60
N LEU A 16 6.42 37.88 6.22
CA LEU A 16 6.41 38.36 4.85
C LEU A 16 7.82 38.35 4.23
N GLN A 17 7.82 38.06 2.93
CA GLN A 17 8.91 38.14 1.94
C GLN A 17 9.95 37.00 1.93
N GLY A 18 9.75 36.09 0.96
CA GLY A 18 10.85 35.41 0.27
C GLY A 18 10.95 33.89 0.43
N TRP A 19 10.15 33.27 1.30
CA TRP A 19 10.17 31.82 1.49
C TRP A 19 8.73 31.33 1.57
N GLN A 20 8.24 30.80 0.45
CA GLN A 20 6.91 30.22 0.39
C GLN A 20 6.90 28.97 1.27
N LEU A 21 6.19 29.06 2.40
CA LEU A 21 5.93 27.92 3.26
C LEU A 21 4.99 26.99 2.48
N ILE A 22 5.53 25.97 1.83
CA ILE A 22 4.73 24.97 1.15
C ILE A 22 4.12 24.08 2.23
N GLU A 23 2.95 24.45 2.71
CA GLU A 23 2.11 23.51 3.43
C GLU A 23 1.77 22.39 2.46
N VAL A 24 2.34 21.21 2.72
CA VAL A 24 2.01 20.00 1.97
C VAL A 24 0.57 19.65 2.31
N ASP A 25 -0.33 20.03 1.41
CA ASP A 25 -1.77 19.83 1.55
C ASP A 25 -2.10 18.35 1.70
N GLU A 26 -2.63 18.00 2.88
CA GLU A 26 -3.04 16.65 3.22
C GLU A 26 -4.15 16.13 2.32
N THR A 27 -5.05 17.02 1.89
CA THR A 27 -6.18 16.64 1.02
C THR A 27 -5.66 16.29 -0.37
N TYR A 28 -4.68 17.04 -0.87
CA TYR A 28 -4.03 16.75 -2.14
C TYR A 28 -3.22 15.44 -2.09
N ILE A 29 -2.46 15.17 -1.01
CA ILE A 29 -1.78 13.88 -0.83
C ILE A 29 -2.77 12.72 -0.91
N LYS A 30 -3.89 12.82 -0.19
CA LYS A 30 -4.92 11.76 -0.16
C LYS A 30 -5.51 11.53 -1.56
N ALA A 31 -5.83 12.60 -2.29
CA ALA A 31 -6.36 12.51 -3.64
C ALA A 31 -5.39 11.79 -4.61
N ILE A 32 -4.09 12.09 -4.53
CA ILE A 32 -3.08 11.40 -5.35
C ILE A 32 -3.02 9.91 -4.98
N ILE A 33 -2.98 9.56 -3.69
CA ILE A 33 -2.95 8.15 -3.25
C ILE A 33 -4.21 7.39 -3.67
N ASP A 34 -5.37 8.04 -3.61
CA ASP A 34 -6.64 7.42 -4.00
C ASP A 34 -6.73 7.19 -5.52
N SER A 35 -6.11 8.06 -6.32
CA SER A 35 -6.01 7.89 -7.77
C SER A 35 -4.96 6.86 -8.19
N ASP A 36 -3.75 6.89 -7.60
CA ASP A 36 -2.67 5.94 -7.84
C ASP A 36 -1.90 5.62 -6.55
N ARG A 37 -2.20 4.44 -5.99
CA ARG A 37 -1.58 3.91 -4.78
C ARG A 37 -0.11 3.55 -4.95
N HIS A 38 0.41 3.46 -6.18
CA HIS A 38 1.81 3.14 -6.45
C HIS A 38 2.69 4.39 -6.59
N THR A 39 2.14 5.58 -6.37
CA THR A 39 2.89 6.84 -6.42
C THR A 39 4.08 6.80 -5.46
N THR A 40 5.27 7.12 -5.98
CA THR A 40 6.51 7.11 -5.20
C THR A 40 6.65 8.38 -4.37
N THR A 41 7.31 8.27 -3.21
CA THR A 41 7.63 9.44 -2.38
C THR A 41 8.50 10.47 -3.09
N HIS A 42 9.25 10.06 -4.13
CA HIS A 42 10.02 10.96 -4.99
C HIS A 42 9.11 11.82 -5.86
N LYS A 43 8.14 11.21 -6.54
CA LYS A 43 7.17 11.93 -7.37
C LYS A 43 6.38 12.94 -6.54
N PHE A 44 5.99 12.56 -5.33
CA PHE A 44 5.42 13.51 -4.36
C PHE A 44 6.37 14.66 -4.00
N ALA A 45 7.66 14.38 -3.79
CA ALA A 45 8.62 15.44 -3.44
C ALA A 45 8.82 16.44 -4.59
N GLU A 46 8.86 15.97 -5.83
CA GLU A 46 8.95 16.81 -7.03
C GLU A 46 7.69 17.66 -7.22
N GLU A 47 6.52 17.04 -7.09
CA GLU A 47 5.22 17.68 -7.32
C GLU A 47 4.91 18.78 -6.29
N PHE A 48 5.30 18.56 -5.04
CA PHE A 48 5.17 19.54 -3.97
C PHE A 48 6.39 20.45 -3.87
N ASN A 49 7.44 20.25 -4.68
CA ASN A 49 8.72 20.95 -4.60
C ASN A 49 9.27 21.00 -3.15
N VAL A 50 9.28 19.84 -2.48
CA VAL A 50 9.76 19.69 -1.09
C VAL A 50 10.91 18.69 -1.01
N SER A 51 11.68 18.74 0.08
CA SER A 51 12.73 17.76 0.32
C SER A 51 12.17 16.31 0.37
N HIS A 52 12.94 15.36 -0.18
CA HIS A 52 12.58 13.93 -0.23
C HIS A 52 12.34 13.29 1.15
N THR A 53 12.80 13.92 2.24
CA THR A 53 12.57 13.45 3.62
C THR A 53 11.24 13.92 4.22
N CYS A 54 10.60 14.93 3.62
CA CYS A 54 9.38 15.54 4.13
C CYS A 54 8.16 14.66 3.90
N ILE A 55 8.00 14.15 2.68
CA ILE A 55 6.86 13.30 2.30
C ILE A 55 6.76 12.04 3.15
N PRO A 56 7.82 11.22 3.35
CA PRO A 56 7.74 10.05 4.21
C PRO A 56 7.31 10.37 5.65
N LYS A 57 7.77 11.51 6.21
CA LYS A 57 7.36 11.96 7.55
C LYS A 57 5.88 12.32 7.58
N LYS A 58 5.39 13.06 6.58
CA LYS A 58 3.99 13.46 6.47
C LYS A 58 3.06 12.26 6.28
N LEU A 59 3.44 11.32 5.41
CA LEU A 59 2.70 10.05 5.22
C LEU A 59 2.62 9.25 6.53
N LYS A 60 3.70 9.20 7.30
CA LYS A 60 3.71 8.56 8.61
C LYS A 60 2.81 9.27 9.62
N GLN A 61 2.79 10.61 9.63
CA GLN A 61 1.87 11.40 10.48
C GLN A 61 0.40 11.17 10.10
N LEU A 62 0.11 10.99 8.81
CA LEU A 62 -1.22 10.66 8.28
C LEU A 62 -1.61 9.19 8.51
N GLY A 63 -0.72 8.35 9.03
CA GLY A 63 -0.98 6.93 9.30
C GLY A 63 -0.79 5.99 8.10
N TYR A 64 -0.24 6.47 6.97
CA TYR A 64 0.06 5.62 5.82
C TYR A 64 1.30 4.76 6.05
N VAL A 65 1.23 3.52 5.58
CA VAL A 65 2.33 2.55 5.62
C VAL A 65 2.48 1.92 4.25
N LYS A 66 3.73 1.79 3.78
CA LYS A 66 4.02 1.09 2.53
C LYS A 66 3.78 -0.40 2.70
N LYS A 67 2.83 -0.94 1.94
CA LYS A 67 2.60 -2.37 1.77
C LYS A 67 2.95 -2.77 0.35
N LEU A 68 3.45 -3.99 0.17
CA LEU A 68 3.62 -4.57 -1.16
C LEU A 68 2.26 -5.08 -1.66
N ASP A 69 2.09 -5.06 -2.97
CA ASP A 69 0.88 -5.57 -3.60
C ASP A 69 0.73 -7.07 -3.41
N LEU A 70 -0.52 -7.51 -3.45
CA LEU A 70 -0.85 -8.93 -3.40
C LEU A 70 -0.62 -9.54 -4.78
N TRP A 71 0.01 -10.71 -4.80
CA TRP A 71 0.14 -11.48 -6.03
C TRP A 71 -1.22 -12.09 -6.38
N VAL A 72 -1.79 -11.66 -7.52
CA VAL A 72 -3.04 -12.18 -8.06
C VAL A 72 -2.68 -13.15 -9.20
N PRO A 73 -3.09 -14.43 -9.14
CA PRO A 73 -2.64 -15.44 -10.10
C PRO A 73 -2.98 -15.15 -11.56
N HIS A 74 -4.18 -14.62 -11.82
CA HIS A 74 -4.72 -14.43 -13.16
C HIS A 74 -5.46 -13.11 -13.27
N GLN A 75 -5.29 -12.42 -14.41
CA GLN A 75 -6.13 -11.28 -14.76
C GLN A 75 -7.45 -11.79 -15.33
N LEU A 76 -8.51 -11.68 -14.52
CA LEU A 76 -9.84 -12.13 -14.92
C LEU A 76 -10.48 -11.14 -15.92
N LYS A 77 -11.14 -11.69 -16.94
CA LYS A 77 -12.03 -10.93 -17.82
C LYS A 77 -13.38 -10.74 -17.13
N GLU A 78 -14.09 -9.68 -17.49
CA GLU A 78 -15.41 -9.35 -16.93
C GLU A 78 -16.39 -10.52 -17.00
N ILE A 79 -16.42 -11.25 -18.13
CA ILE A 79 -17.27 -12.44 -18.32
C ILE A 79 -16.98 -13.52 -17.27
N HIS A 80 -15.70 -13.80 -17.02
CA HIS A 80 -15.31 -14.81 -16.03
C HIS A 80 -15.65 -14.34 -14.61
N SER A 81 -15.48 -13.04 -14.32
CA SER A 81 -15.87 -12.47 -13.03
C SER A 81 -17.37 -12.59 -12.77
N MET A 82 -18.21 -12.26 -13.75
CA MET A 82 -19.67 -12.42 -13.62
C MET A 82 -20.09 -13.87 -13.42
N GLN A 83 -19.47 -14.80 -14.14
CA GLN A 83 -19.70 -16.23 -13.97
C GLN A 83 -19.34 -16.70 -12.56
N LEU A 84 -18.17 -16.30 -12.05
CA LEU A 84 -17.74 -16.64 -10.70
C LEU A 84 -18.70 -16.09 -9.63
N ILE A 85 -19.15 -14.83 -9.77
CA ILE A 85 -20.12 -14.22 -8.84
C ILE A 85 -21.42 -15.04 -8.84
N SER A 86 -21.98 -15.33 -10.01
CA SER A 86 -23.22 -16.11 -10.14
C SER A 86 -23.11 -17.51 -9.53
N ILE A 87 -21.99 -18.21 -9.77
CA ILE A 87 -21.73 -19.53 -9.19
C ILE A 87 -21.63 -19.43 -7.67
N CYS A 88 -20.86 -18.47 -7.15
CA CYS A 88 -20.71 -18.25 -5.70
C CYS A 88 -22.05 -17.95 -5.03
N ASP A 89 -22.86 -17.06 -5.61
CA ASP A 89 -24.18 -16.71 -5.08
C ASP A 89 -25.12 -17.91 -5.03
N SER A 90 -25.11 -18.75 -6.08
CA SER A 90 -25.89 -19.98 -6.14
C SER A 90 -25.46 -20.99 -5.08
N LEU A 91 -24.14 -21.20 -4.93
CA LEU A 91 -23.59 -22.11 -3.93
C LEU A 91 -23.86 -21.62 -2.50
N LEU A 92 -23.81 -20.31 -2.26
CA LEU A 92 -24.12 -19.71 -0.96
C LEU A 92 -25.59 -19.95 -0.59
N LYS A 93 -26.53 -19.62 -1.48
CA LYS A 93 -27.97 -19.84 -1.28
C LYS A 93 -28.28 -21.31 -1.05
N ARG A 94 -27.65 -22.21 -1.82
CA ARG A 94 -27.81 -23.65 -1.62
C ARG A 94 -27.34 -24.06 -0.22
N ASN A 95 -26.21 -23.56 0.25
CA ASN A 95 -25.65 -23.92 1.54
C ASN A 95 -26.51 -23.42 2.73
N GLU A 96 -27.21 -22.30 2.56
CA GLU A 96 -28.17 -21.80 3.56
C GLU A 96 -29.40 -22.71 3.67
N ILE A 97 -29.87 -23.28 2.56
CA ILE A 97 -31.06 -24.14 2.52
C ILE A 97 -30.73 -25.58 2.92
N ASP A 98 -29.66 -26.16 2.37
CA ASP A 98 -29.16 -27.51 2.65
C ASP A 98 -27.63 -27.47 2.81
N PRO A 99 -27.12 -27.40 4.05
CA PRO A 99 -25.69 -27.34 4.31
C PRO A 99 -24.93 -28.57 3.79
N PHE A 100 -24.22 -28.40 2.67
CA PHE A 100 -23.55 -29.51 1.97
C PHE A 100 -22.04 -29.56 2.20
N LEU A 101 -21.45 -28.59 2.89
CA LEU A 101 -20.00 -28.53 3.12
C LEU A 101 -19.43 -29.76 3.83
N LYS A 102 -20.20 -30.37 4.75
CA LYS A 102 -19.79 -31.61 5.45
C LYS A 102 -19.68 -32.84 4.53
N ARG A 103 -20.32 -32.79 3.36
CA ARG A 103 -20.33 -33.86 2.35
C ARG A 103 -19.34 -33.59 1.20
N LEU A 104 -18.68 -32.44 1.20
CA LEU A 104 -17.80 -32.02 0.12
C LEU A 104 -16.49 -32.80 0.19
N ILE A 105 -16.13 -33.47 -0.91
CA ILE A 105 -14.84 -34.12 -1.11
C ILE A 105 -14.14 -33.36 -2.23
N THR A 106 -12.95 -32.82 -1.96
CA THR A 106 -12.13 -32.08 -2.93
C THR A 106 -10.77 -32.76 -3.09
N GLY A 107 -10.15 -32.59 -4.26
CA GLY A 107 -8.79 -33.03 -4.54
C GLY A 107 -8.13 -32.08 -5.53
N ASP A 108 -6.85 -31.78 -5.32
CA ASP A 108 -6.03 -30.98 -6.22
C ASP A 108 -4.59 -31.52 -6.21
N GLU A 109 -3.88 -31.33 -7.31
CA GLU A 109 -2.51 -31.79 -7.48
C GLU A 109 -1.52 -30.67 -7.17
N LYS A 110 -0.52 -30.97 -6.35
CA LYS A 110 0.54 -30.02 -6.01
C LYS A 110 1.91 -30.63 -6.26
N TRP A 111 2.69 -29.96 -7.10
CA TRP A 111 4.09 -30.31 -7.31
C TRP A 111 4.91 -30.08 -6.03
N ILE A 112 5.64 -31.10 -5.59
CA ILE A 112 6.57 -31.03 -4.47
C ILE A 112 7.98 -30.94 -5.03
N VAL A 113 8.62 -29.78 -4.84
CA VAL A 113 10.00 -29.55 -5.29
C VAL A 113 10.96 -30.13 -4.25
N TYR A 114 11.94 -30.93 -4.71
CA TYR A 114 12.90 -31.62 -3.83
C TYR A 114 13.72 -30.66 -2.94
N ASN A 115 14.18 -29.53 -3.49
CA ASN A 115 14.92 -28.53 -2.73
C ASN A 115 14.34 -27.13 -2.97
N ASN A 116 13.54 -26.65 -2.02
CA ASN A 116 12.93 -25.32 -2.06
C ASN A 116 13.78 -24.33 -1.24
N LEU A 117 14.77 -23.71 -1.88
CA LEU A 117 15.68 -22.75 -1.25
C LEU A 117 14.97 -21.41 -1.00
N ASN A 118 14.48 -21.22 0.22
CA ASN A 118 13.89 -19.95 0.65
C ASN A 118 14.98 -18.94 1.05
N ARG A 119 14.85 -17.69 0.58
CA ARG A 119 15.73 -16.59 0.99
C ARG A 119 15.56 -16.31 2.49
N ARG A 120 16.56 -16.67 3.29
CA ARG A 120 16.61 -16.34 4.71
C ARG A 120 16.92 -14.85 4.88
N ARG A 121 16.19 -14.17 5.76
CA ARG A 121 16.57 -12.83 6.26
C ARG A 121 17.31 -13.04 7.58
N SER A 122 18.57 -12.61 7.65
CA SER A 122 19.30 -12.50 8.91
C SER A 122 19.02 -11.13 9.53
N GLY A 123 18.70 -11.10 10.82
CA GLY A 123 18.67 -9.86 11.59
C GLY A 123 20.08 -9.49 12.01
N VAL A 124 20.54 -8.29 11.67
CA VAL A 124 21.74 -7.69 12.28
C VAL A 124 21.24 -6.69 13.30
N MET A 125 21.63 -6.86 14.56
CA MET A 125 21.36 -5.83 15.58
C MET A 125 22.21 -4.61 15.24
N GLN A 126 21.56 -3.47 15.01
CA GLN A 126 22.24 -2.18 14.98
C GLN A 126 22.28 -1.67 16.41
N ASP A 127 23.46 -1.66 17.00
CA ASP A 127 23.68 -0.97 18.27
C ASP A 127 23.45 0.52 18.04
N LYS A 128 22.39 1.06 18.65
CA LYS A 128 22.18 2.50 18.69
C LYS A 128 23.24 3.07 19.62
N LEU A 129 24.30 3.65 19.04
CA LEU A 129 25.17 4.55 19.78
C LEU A 129 24.29 5.70 20.29
N ALA A 130 24.23 5.81 21.61
CA ALA A 130 23.49 6.82 22.36
C ALA A 130 24.10 8.21 22.19
#